data_AF-G8QIS8-F1
#
_entry.id   AF-G8QIS8-F1
#
_cell.length_a   1.000
_cell.length_b   1.000
_cell.length_c   1.000
_cell.angle_alpha   90.00
_cell.angle_beta   90.00
_cell.angle_gamma   90.00
#
_symmetry.space_group_name_H-M   'P 1'
#
loop_
_entity.id
_entity.type
_entity.pdbx_description
1 polymer ?
#
loop_
_entity_poly.entity_id
_entity_poly.type
_entity_poly.pdbx_seq_one_letter_code
_entity_poly.pdbx_strand_id
1 'polypeptide(L)'
;MLNRRLLLCLALLAPALPLHAQEGGAPVIEIFHESACRPCGEWEAQLRANGFTVRRNEVVSVASTRRWLAVPENFASFVTARTGGYIIEGPVPPALIRQLLKDKPVALGLARAGTPAPAGQTELMFWGGRSAPFPAAP
;
A
#
# COMPACT_ATOMS: atom_id res chain seq x y z
N MET A 1 42.50 -9.66 63.04
CA MET A 1 42.69 -9.51 61.58
C MET A 1 41.35 -9.02 61.01
N LEU A 2 41.18 -7.71 60.87
CA LEU A 2 39.92 -7.09 60.42
C LEU A 2 40.18 -6.24 59.17
N ASN A 3 39.19 -6.23 58.27
CA ASN A 3 39.00 -5.34 57.11
C ASN A 3 39.68 -5.70 55.78
N ARG A 4 39.04 -6.61 55.04
CA ARG A 4 38.78 -6.45 53.59
C ARG A 4 37.54 -5.55 53.44
N ARG A 5 37.63 -4.25 53.74
CA ARG A 5 37.67 -3.21 52.70
C ARG A 5 37.09 -3.74 51.37
N LEU A 6 35.78 -3.56 51.19
CA LEU A 6 35.25 -2.39 50.52
C LEU A 6 35.81 -2.31 49.11
N LEU A 7 35.17 -3.00 48.15
CA LEU A 7 35.33 -2.75 46.73
C LEU A 7 34.09 -3.27 45.99
N LEU A 8 33.34 -2.29 45.47
CA LEU A 8 32.56 -2.33 44.24
C LEU A 8 31.10 -2.84 44.35
N CYS A 9 30.29 -2.01 44.99
CA CYS A 9 29.05 -1.59 44.35
C CYS A 9 29.41 -0.92 43.01
N LEU A 10 29.23 -1.60 41.88
CA LEU A 10 29.09 -0.95 40.59
C LEU A 10 27.74 -1.37 40.01
N ALA A 11 26.80 -0.44 40.11
CA ALA A 11 25.46 -0.55 39.58
C ALA A 11 25.52 -0.79 38.06
N LEU A 12 24.94 -1.90 37.59
CA LEU A 12 24.57 -2.08 36.20
C LEU A 12 23.32 -1.24 35.91
N LEU A 13 23.49 0.08 35.79
CA LEU A 13 22.55 0.91 35.05
C LEU A 13 22.88 0.73 33.56
N ALA A 14 22.29 -0.31 32.95
CA ALA A 14 22.22 -0.39 31.50
C ALA A 14 21.25 0.71 31.02
N PRO A 15 21.69 1.69 30.22
CA PRO A 15 20.76 2.61 29.60
C PRO A 15 19.87 1.82 28.65
N ALA A 16 18.55 1.83 28.90
CA ALA A 16 17.57 1.35 27.93
C ALA A 16 17.63 2.29 26.72
N LEU A 17 18.38 1.91 25.69
CA LEU A 17 18.39 2.63 24.43
C LEU A 17 16.98 2.52 23.82
N PRO A 18 16.32 3.63 23.47
CA PRO A 18 15.07 3.57 22.74
C PRO A 18 15.39 2.95 21.37
N LEU A 19 14.87 1.73 21.15
CA LEU A 19 14.85 1.11 19.83
C LEU A 19 13.94 1.99 18.96
N HIS A 20 14.52 3.00 18.30
CA HIS A 20 13.82 3.70 17.23
C HIS A 20 13.65 2.68 16.12
N ALA A 21 12.45 2.09 16.05
CA ALA A 21 12.02 1.37 14.87
C ALA A 21 12.17 2.34 13.69
N GLN A 22 13.16 2.09 12.84
CA GLN A 22 13.37 2.83 11.62
C GLN A 22 12.12 2.61 10.76
N GLU A 23 11.23 3.60 10.74
CA GLU A 23 10.06 3.56 9.85
C GLU A 23 10.60 3.39 8.43
N GLY A 24 10.14 2.31 7.79
CA GLY A 24 10.53 1.92 6.44
C GLY A 24 10.31 3.07 5.46
N GLY A 25 11.19 3.18 4.47
CA GLY A 25 11.12 4.23 3.45
C GLY A 25 9.77 4.32 2.74
N ALA A 26 9.60 5.40 1.96
CA ALA A 26 8.39 5.69 1.20
C ALA A 26 7.82 4.42 0.51
N PRO A 27 6.52 4.09 0.69
CA PRO A 27 5.94 2.93 0.04
C PRO A 27 6.11 3.00 -1.47
N VAL A 28 6.67 1.95 -2.05
CA VAL A 28 6.82 1.83 -3.50
C VAL A 28 5.51 1.32 -4.09
N ILE A 29 5.00 2.02 -5.09
CA ILE A 29 3.85 1.60 -5.89
C ILE A 29 4.25 1.50 -7.36
N GLU A 30 3.97 0.34 -7.95
CA GLU A 30 4.20 0.09 -9.37
C GLU A 30 2.91 0.26 -10.13
N ILE A 31 2.86 1.18 -11.07
CA ILE A 31 1.70 1.48 -11.90
C ILE A 31 1.89 0.87 -13.28
N PHE A 32 0.86 0.23 -13.81
CA PHE A 32 0.78 -0.29 -15.17
C PHE A 32 -0.29 0.51 -15.94
N HIS A 33 0.11 1.09 -17.07
CA HIS A 33 -0.78 1.90 -17.90
C HIS A 33 -0.43 1.74 -19.38
N GLU A 34 -1.40 2.05 -20.26
CA GLU A 34 -1.17 2.14 -21.70
C GLU A 34 -0.56 3.50 -22.10
N SER A 35 0.01 3.56 -23.29
CA SER A 35 0.61 4.78 -23.85
C SER A 35 -0.39 5.95 -23.84
N ALA A 36 0.09 7.17 -23.57
CA ALA A 36 -0.73 8.39 -23.56
C ALA A 36 -1.92 8.41 -22.56
N CYS A 37 -1.88 7.63 -21.48
CA CYS A 37 -2.92 7.70 -20.42
C CYS A 37 -2.78 8.95 -19.53
N ARG A 38 -3.48 10.04 -19.89
CA ARG A 38 -3.51 11.27 -19.07
C ARG A 38 -4.06 11.06 -17.64
N PRO A 39 -5.21 10.39 -17.42
CA PRO A 39 -5.73 10.18 -16.06
C PRO A 39 -4.79 9.37 -15.17
N CYS A 40 -4.02 8.45 -15.75
CA CYS A 40 -2.99 7.70 -15.03
C CYS A 40 -1.88 8.63 -14.50
N GLY A 41 -1.45 9.59 -15.32
CA GLY A 41 -0.45 10.59 -14.94
C GLY A 41 -0.93 11.54 -13.84
N GLU A 42 -2.21 11.94 -13.87
CA GLU A 42 -2.82 12.76 -12.82
C GLU A 42 -2.87 12.00 -11.48
N TRP A 43 -3.26 10.73 -11.50
CA TRP A 43 -3.27 9.88 -10.31
C TRP A 43 -1.86 9.61 -9.77
N GLU A 44 -0.87 9.39 -10.64
CA GLU A 44 0.54 9.28 -10.25
C GLU A 44 1.05 10.55 -9.56
N ALA A 45 0.67 11.74 -10.04
CA ALA A 45 1.03 12.99 -9.38
C ALA A 45 0.44 13.06 -7.97
N GLN A 46 -0.80 12.62 -7.77
CA GLN A 46 -1.42 12.52 -6.44
C GLN A 46 -0.66 11.54 -5.54
N LEU A 47 -0.25 10.37 -6.06
CA LEU A 47 0.53 9.38 -5.30
C LEU A 47 1.87 9.96 -4.84
N ARG A 48 2.62 10.62 -5.74
CA ARG A 48 3.90 11.25 -5.38
C ARG A 48 3.74 12.38 -4.38
N ALA A 49 2.75 13.26 -4.57
CA ALA A 49 2.43 14.33 -3.62
C ALA A 49 2.07 13.80 -2.23
N ASN A 50 1.62 12.54 -2.17
CA ASN A 50 1.28 11.83 -0.95
C ASN A 50 2.42 10.93 -0.44
N GLY A 51 3.67 11.11 -0.90
CA GLY A 51 4.83 10.42 -0.34
C GLY A 51 5.04 8.98 -0.81
N PHE A 52 4.37 8.55 -1.89
CA PHE A 52 4.68 7.27 -2.54
C PHE A 52 5.85 7.41 -3.51
N THR A 53 6.73 6.42 -3.53
CA THR A 53 7.69 6.24 -4.62
C THR A 53 7.00 5.52 -5.77
N VAL A 54 6.68 6.24 -6.85
CA VAL A 54 5.97 5.67 -7.99
C VAL A 54 6.95 5.14 -9.04
N ARG A 55 6.85 3.84 -9.35
CA ARG A 55 7.47 3.20 -10.52
C ARG A 55 6.43 3.06 -11.63
N ARG A 56 6.71 3.67 -12.78
CA ARG A 56 5.81 3.65 -13.93
C ARG A 56 6.23 2.53 -14.89
N ASN A 57 5.27 1.70 -15.31
CA ASN A 57 5.45 0.64 -16.29
C ASN A 57 4.43 0.85 -17.41
N GLU A 58 4.91 1.27 -18.57
CA GLU A 58 4.08 1.32 -19.77
C GLU A 58 3.89 -0.11 -20.30
N VAL A 59 2.64 -0.49 -20.56
CA VAL A 59 2.26 -1.82 -21.06
C VAL A 59 1.42 -1.68 -22.32
N VAL A 60 1.47 -2.71 -23.17
CA VAL A 60 0.65 -2.75 -24.39
C VAL A 60 -0.85 -2.83 -24.07
N SER A 61 -1.21 -3.49 -22.97
CA SER A 61 -2.60 -3.59 -22.53
C SER A 61 -2.69 -3.73 -21.02
N VAL A 62 -3.43 -2.83 -20.38
CA VAL A 62 -3.75 -2.93 -18.95
C VAL A 62 -4.64 -4.15 -18.69
N ALA A 63 -5.56 -4.48 -19.60
CA ALA A 63 -6.39 -5.67 -19.49
C ALA A 63 -5.56 -6.97 -19.44
N SER A 64 -4.52 -7.09 -20.25
CA SER A 64 -3.59 -8.24 -20.20
C SER A 64 -2.84 -8.30 -18.86
N THR A 65 -2.38 -7.15 -18.36
CA THR A 65 -1.72 -7.07 -17.03
C THR A 65 -2.67 -7.50 -15.91
N ARG A 66 -3.93 -7.06 -15.92
CA ARG A 66 -4.95 -7.48 -14.94
C ARG A 66 -5.16 -8.98 -14.92
N ARG A 67 -5.28 -9.61 -16.09
CA ARG A 67 -5.43 -11.07 -16.19
C ARG A 67 -4.22 -11.81 -15.63
N TRP A 68 -3.02 -11.32 -15.93
CA TRP A 68 -1.78 -11.88 -15.36
C TRP A 68 -1.72 -11.74 -13.83
N LEU A 69 -2.23 -10.63 -13.30
CA LEU A 69 -2.38 -10.38 -11.86
C LEU A 69 -3.62 -11.06 -11.24
N ALA A 70 -4.37 -11.85 -12.02
CA ALA A 70 -5.61 -12.52 -11.61
C ALA A 70 -6.67 -11.58 -11.01
N VAL A 71 -6.71 -10.33 -11.49
CA VAL A 71 -7.76 -9.35 -11.14
C VAL A 71 -9.07 -9.79 -11.80
N PRO A 72 -10.15 -9.99 -11.03
CA PRO A 72 -11.46 -10.29 -11.60
C PRO A 72 -11.96 -9.17 -12.52
N GLU A 73 -12.52 -9.52 -13.67
CA GLU A 73 -12.92 -8.53 -14.70
C GLU A 73 -14.01 -7.55 -14.21
N ASN A 74 -14.79 -7.90 -13.18
CA ASN A 74 -15.79 -6.99 -12.63
C ASN A 74 -15.20 -5.76 -11.91
N PHE A 75 -13.90 -5.77 -11.60
CA PHE A 75 -13.18 -4.62 -11.02
C PHE A 75 -12.44 -3.76 -12.05
N ALA A 76 -12.52 -4.12 -13.33
CA ALA A 76 -11.78 -3.50 -14.42
C ALA A 76 -11.76 -1.96 -14.40
N SER A 77 -10.57 -1.38 -14.42
CA SER A 77 -10.32 0.06 -14.57
C SER A 77 -9.28 0.38 -15.65
N PHE A 78 -9.02 1.67 -15.86
CA PHE A 78 -8.06 2.17 -16.86
C PHE A 78 -6.59 2.07 -16.41
N VAL A 79 -6.35 1.79 -15.13
CA VAL A 79 -5.02 1.69 -14.53
C VAL A 79 -5.01 0.58 -13.49
N THR A 80 -3.94 -0.19 -13.45
CA THR A 80 -3.70 -1.22 -12.44
C THR A 80 -2.36 -0.95 -11.78
N ALA A 81 -2.25 -1.16 -10.48
CA ALA A 81 -1.01 -1.01 -9.75
C ALA A 81 -0.83 -2.11 -8.71
N ARG A 82 0.39 -2.26 -8.19
CA ARG A 82 0.69 -3.15 -7.07
C ARG A 82 1.58 -2.46 -6.05
N THR A 83 1.33 -2.73 -4.78
CA THR A 83 2.15 -2.23 -3.66
C THR A 83 1.92 -3.09 -2.43
N GLY A 84 2.98 -3.35 -1.65
CA GLY A 84 2.89 -4.07 -0.36
C GLY A 84 2.16 -5.41 -0.39
N GLY A 85 2.21 -6.14 -1.51
CA GLY A 85 1.51 -7.41 -1.70
C GLY A 85 0.05 -7.30 -2.16
N TYR A 86 -0.47 -6.08 -2.33
CA TYR A 86 -1.84 -5.82 -2.79
C TYR A 86 -1.88 -5.31 -4.24
N ILE A 87 -3.01 -5.57 -4.89
CA ILE A 87 -3.39 -4.97 -6.17
C ILE A 87 -4.24 -3.71 -5.92
N ILE A 88 -3.97 -2.65 -6.66
CA ILE A 88 -4.73 -1.40 -6.63
C ILE A 88 -5.30 -1.18 -8.03
N GLU A 89 -6.62 -1.31 -8.16
CA GLU A 89 -7.33 -1.24 -9.43
C GLU A 89 -8.09 0.09 -9.54
N GLY A 90 -7.72 0.90 -10.53
CA GLY A 90 -8.25 2.25 -10.72
C GLY A 90 -7.60 3.33 -9.86
N PRO A 91 -8.09 4.59 -9.94
CA PRO A 91 -7.48 5.74 -9.28
C PRO A 91 -7.84 5.82 -7.78
N VAL A 92 -7.46 4.80 -7.01
CA VAL A 92 -7.71 4.73 -5.56
C VAL A 92 -7.01 5.90 -4.83
N PRO A 93 -7.68 6.65 -3.94
CA PRO A 93 -7.05 7.73 -3.18
C PRO A 93 -5.82 7.26 -2.38
N PRO A 94 -4.70 8.01 -2.41
CA PRO A 94 -3.47 7.62 -1.72
C PRO A 94 -3.62 7.34 -0.21
N ALA A 95 -4.57 8.02 0.45
CA ALA A 95 -4.87 7.80 1.86
C ALA A 95 -5.44 6.40 2.13
N LEU A 96 -6.31 5.88 1.25
CA LEU A 96 -6.87 4.54 1.37
C LEU A 96 -5.82 3.46 1.11
N ILE A 97 -4.89 3.70 0.19
CA ILE A 97 -3.76 2.79 -0.06
C ILE A 97 -2.86 2.73 1.19
N ARG A 98 -2.58 3.87 1.85
CA ARG A 98 -1.85 3.86 3.12
C ARG A 98 -2.58 3.08 4.20
N GLN A 99 -3.88 3.28 4.31
CA GLN A 99 -4.69 2.54 5.28
C GLN A 99 -4.64 1.04 5.01
N LEU A 100 -4.74 0.61 3.74
CA LEU A 100 -4.58 -0.80 3.36
C LEU A 100 -3.21 -1.36 3.79
N LEU A 101 -2.13 -0.61 3.54
CA LEU A 101 -0.77 -1.02 3.90
C LEU A 101 -0.52 -1.05 5.41
N LYS A 102 -1.26 -0.25 6.17
CA LYS A 102 -1.25 -0.22 7.63
C LYS A 102 -2.05 -1.37 8.23
N ASP A 103 -3.31 -1.49 7.83
CA ASP A 103 -4.29 -2.41 8.41
C ASP A 103 -4.07 -3.86 7.93
N LYS A 104 -3.46 -4.02 6.75
CA LYS A 104 -3.11 -5.29 6.11
C LYS A 104 -4.25 -6.33 6.16
N PRO A 105 -5.46 -5.98 5.69
CA PRO A 105 -6.57 -6.93 5.67
C PRO A 105 -6.28 -8.10 4.73
N VAL A 106 -6.91 -9.25 5.00
CA VAL A 106 -6.88 -10.40 4.09
C VAL A 106 -7.73 -10.07 2.86
N ALA A 107 -7.10 -9.61 1.79
CA ALA A 107 -7.75 -9.25 0.53
C ALA A 107 -6.75 -9.35 -0.63
N LEU A 108 -7.24 -9.36 -1.87
CA LEU A 108 -6.39 -9.17 -3.05
C LEU A 108 -5.91 -7.72 -3.15
N GLY A 109 -6.74 -6.77 -2.75
CA GLY A 109 -6.38 -5.36 -2.65
C GLY A 109 -7.58 -4.42 -2.74
N LEU A 110 -7.42 -3.26 -3.39
CA LEU A 110 -8.47 -2.25 -3.51
C LEU A 110 -8.88 -2.04 -4.96
N ALA A 111 -10.16 -1.73 -5.18
CA ALA A 111 -10.69 -1.33 -6.47
C ALA A 111 -11.53 -0.06 -6.37
N ARG A 112 -11.39 0.84 -7.35
CA ARG A 112 -12.21 2.02 -7.55
C ARG A 112 -12.65 2.09 -9.02
N ALA A 113 -13.73 1.38 -9.32
CA ALA A 113 -14.39 1.35 -10.63
C ALA A 113 -15.90 1.11 -10.47
N GLY A 114 -16.70 1.44 -11.49
CA GLY A 114 -18.16 1.53 -11.44
C GLY A 114 -18.94 0.22 -11.28
N THR A 115 -18.26 -0.90 -11.01
CA THR A 115 -18.87 -2.18 -10.63
C THR A 115 -17.89 -2.94 -9.72
N PRO A 116 -18.35 -3.71 -8.72
CA PRO A 116 -19.73 -3.77 -8.20
C PRO A 116 -20.09 -2.55 -7.32
N ALA A 117 -19.14 -1.67 -7.02
CA ALA A 117 -19.34 -0.47 -6.21
C ALA A 117 -20.04 0.66 -6.99
N PRO A 118 -20.80 1.56 -6.34
CA PRO A 118 -21.21 2.83 -6.92
C PRO A 118 -20.00 3.63 -7.40
N ALA A 119 -20.17 4.38 -8.49
CA ALA A 119 -19.11 5.20 -9.07
C ALA A 119 -18.43 6.08 -8.00
N GLY A 120 -17.11 5.91 -7.84
CA GLY A 120 -16.32 6.69 -6.89
C GLY A 120 -16.25 6.12 -5.46
N GLN A 121 -16.81 4.95 -5.18
CA GLN A 121 -16.50 4.21 -3.95
C GLN A 121 -15.26 3.33 -4.14
N THR A 122 -14.56 3.05 -3.04
CA THR A 122 -13.41 2.15 -3.01
C THR A 122 -13.78 0.94 -2.18
N GLU A 123 -13.50 -0.24 -2.71
CA GLU A 123 -13.85 -1.52 -2.09
C GLU A 123 -12.63 -2.41 -1.93
N LEU A 124 -12.70 -3.30 -0.93
CA LEU A 124 -11.82 -4.46 -0.85
C LEU A 124 -12.19 -5.43 -1.98
N MET A 125 -11.17 -5.88 -2.69
CA MET A 125 -11.26 -6.89 -3.73
C MET A 125 -10.82 -8.24 -3.16
N PHE A 126 -11.62 -9.29 -3.40
CA PHE A 126 -11.30 -10.66 -3.00
C PHE A 126 -11.25 -11.60 -4.20
N TRP A 127 -10.58 -12.74 -4.02
CA TRP A 127 -10.56 -13.83 -4.99
C TRP A 127 -11.97 -14.29 -5.37
N GLY A 128 -12.17 -14.54 -6.67
CA GLY A 128 -13.47 -14.95 -7.22
C GLY A 128 -14.46 -13.79 -7.42
N GLY A 129 -14.00 -12.54 -7.47
CA GLY A 129 -14.83 -11.40 -7.87
C GLY A 129 -15.68 -10.77 -6.76
N ARG A 130 -15.58 -11.27 -5.51
CA ARG A 130 -16.32 -10.70 -4.37
C ARG A 130 -15.70 -9.37 -3.93
N SER A 131 -16.55 -8.48 -3.40
CA SER A 131 -16.11 -7.22 -2.80
C SER A 131 -16.70 -6.99 -1.40
N ALA A 132 -16.11 -6.05 -0.66
CA ALA A 132 -16.68 -5.48 0.55
C ALA A 132 -16.34 -3.98 0.62
N PRO A 133 -17.18 -3.16 1.28
CA PRO A 133 -16.86 -1.76 1.50
C PRO A 133 -15.50 -1.59 2.18
N PHE A 134 -14.67 -0.68 1.65
CA PHE A 134 -13.48 -0.23 2.36
C PHE A 134 -13.80 1.12 3.01
N PRO A 135 -13.61 1.27 4.33
CA PRO A 135 -13.95 2.52 5.00
C PRO A 135 -13.20 3.68 4.35
N ALA A 136 -13.90 4.79 4.14
CA ALA A 136 -13.22 6.03 3.79
C ALA A 136 -12.23 6.36 4.92
N ALA A 137 -11.01 6.77 4.56
CA ALA A 137 -10.12 7.37 5.53
C ALA A 137 -10.83 8.60 6.12
N PRO A 138 -10.75 8.79 7.45
CA PRO A 138 -11.35 9.95 8.11
C PRO A 138 -10.79 11.28 7.58
#